data_AF-A0A7J8IHW5-F1
#
_entry.id   AF-A0A7J8IHW5-F1
#
_cell.length_a   1.000
_cell.length_b   1.000
_cell.length_c   1.000
_cell.angle_alpha   90.00
_cell.angle_beta   90.00
_cell.angle_gamma   90.00
#
_symmetry.space_group_name_H-M   'P 1'
#
loop_
_entity.id
_entity.type
_entity.pdbx_description
1 polymer ?
#
loop_
_entity_poly.entity_id
_entity_poly.type
_entity_poly.pdbx_seq_one_letter_code
_entity_poly.pdbx_strand_id
1 'polypeptide(L)'
;MAAPVPWACCAVLAAAAAVVYTQRHSSQEAPHVQYERLGSDVTLPCGTANWDAAVTWLVNGTDLASDMLNGSQLILRGLELGHSGLYACFHRDSWHLRHQVFLHVGCKCCS
;
A
#
# COMPACT_ATOMS: atom_id res chain seq x y z
N MET A 1 -14.65 -16.56 -52.40
CA MET A 1 -13.51 -15.63 -52.36
C MET A 1 -13.26 -15.31 -50.89
N ALA A 2 -12.36 -16.02 -50.22
CA ALA A 2 -12.05 -15.78 -48.80
C ALA A 2 -10.78 -14.95 -48.74
N ALA A 3 -10.90 -13.71 -48.29
CA ALA A 3 -9.76 -12.80 -48.16
C ALA A 3 -8.75 -13.38 -47.16
N PRO A 4 -7.45 -13.45 -47.49
CA PRO A 4 -6.43 -13.87 -46.54
C PRO A 4 -6.27 -12.74 -45.51
N VAL A 5 -6.75 -12.97 -44.29
CA VAL A 5 -6.53 -12.04 -43.17
C VAL A 5 -5.02 -11.98 -42.94
N PRO A 6 -4.37 -10.80 -43.05
CA PRO A 6 -2.93 -10.71 -43.00
C PRO A 6 -2.45 -11.08 -41.60
N TRP A 7 -1.64 -12.14 -41.54
CA TRP A 7 -1.02 -12.74 -40.35
C TRP A 7 -0.39 -11.69 -39.39
N ALA A 8 0.03 -10.55 -39.94
CA ALA A 8 0.56 -9.41 -39.19
C ALA A 8 -0.39 -8.89 -38.08
N CYS A 9 -1.72 -8.89 -38.29
CA CYS A 9 -2.67 -8.40 -37.27
C CYS A 9 -2.67 -9.27 -36.01
N CYS A 10 -2.54 -10.59 -36.14
CA CYS A 10 -2.53 -11.51 -35.01
C CYS A 10 -1.27 -11.37 -34.15
N ALA A 11 -0.12 -11.14 -34.79
CA ALA A 11 1.15 -10.97 -34.08
C ALA A 11 1.17 -9.66 -33.26
N VAL A 12 0.62 -8.58 -33.81
CA VAL A 12 0.53 -7.29 -33.11
C VAL A 12 -0.42 -7.37 -31.91
N LEU A 13 -1.57 -8.03 -32.06
CA LEU A 13 -2.53 -8.22 -30.97
C LEU A 13 -1.96 -9.12 -29.86
N ALA A 14 -1.23 -10.18 -30.21
CA ALA A 14 -0.57 -11.05 -29.23
C ALA A 14 0.55 -10.32 -28.47
N ALA A 15 1.35 -9.50 -29.16
CA ALA A 15 2.36 -8.68 -28.54
C ALA A 15 1.75 -7.62 -27.60
N ALA A 16 0.66 -6.96 -28.02
CA ALA A 16 -0.03 -5.99 -27.18
C ALA A 16 -0.63 -6.64 -25.92
N ALA A 17 -1.25 -7.81 -26.04
CA ALA A 17 -1.77 -8.55 -24.90
C ALA A 17 -0.65 -9.00 -23.94
N ALA A 18 0.50 -9.43 -24.47
CA ALA A 18 1.66 -9.79 -23.67
C ALA A 18 2.26 -8.57 -22.94
N VAL A 19 2.36 -7.42 -23.59
CA VAL A 19 2.80 -6.16 -22.95
C VAL A 19 1.84 -5.74 -21.84
N VAL A 20 0.52 -5.83 -22.06
CA VAL A 20 -0.49 -5.52 -21.02
C VAL A 20 -0.42 -6.51 -19.85
N TYR A 21 -0.26 -7.80 -20.12
CA TYR A 21 -0.18 -8.84 -19.09
C TYR A 21 1.09 -8.74 -18.26
N THR A 22 2.23 -8.45 -18.89
CA THR A 22 3.52 -8.25 -18.22
C THR A 22 3.59 -6.92 -17.46
N GLN A 23 2.91 -5.86 -17.92
CA GLN A 23 2.77 -4.58 -17.20
C GLN A 23 1.92 -4.71 -15.93
N ARG A 24 0.85 -5.50 -15.96
CA ARG A 24 -0.11 -5.63 -14.83
C ARG A 24 0.46 -6.31 -13.59
N HIS A 25 1.64 -6.94 -13.69
CA HIS A 25 2.23 -7.72 -12.60
C HIS A 25 3.28 -6.97 -11.77
N SER A 26 3.66 -5.74 -12.16
CA SER A 26 4.91 -5.14 -11.66
C SER A 26 4.82 -4.17 -10.47
N SER A 27 3.66 -3.85 -9.88
CA SER A 27 3.67 -2.80 -8.82
C SER A 27 2.65 -2.89 -7.69
N GLN A 28 1.75 -3.88 -7.65
CA GLN A 28 0.81 -3.99 -6.53
C GLN A 28 1.23 -5.14 -5.61
N GLU A 29 2.35 -4.93 -4.91
CA GLU A 29 2.74 -5.75 -3.77
C GLU A 29 1.58 -5.71 -2.76
N ALA A 30 0.95 -6.86 -2.49
CA ALA A 30 -0.17 -6.91 -1.56
C ALA A 30 0.27 -6.30 -0.21
N PRO A 31 -0.55 -5.43 0.40
CA PRO A 31 -0.16 -4.77 1.65
C PRO A 31 0.13 -5.80 2.73
N HIS A 32 1.20 -5.57 3.48
CA HIS A 32 1.54 -6.43 4.62
C HIS A 32 0.38 -6.38 5.61
N VAL A 33 -0.09 -7.53 6.12
CA VAL A 33 -1.12 -7.56 7.17
C VAL A 33 -0.46 -7.59 8.55
N GLN A 34 -0.76 -6.63 9.42
CA GLN A 34 -0.25 -6.58 10.80
C GLN A 34 -1.42 -6.65 11.78
N TYR A 35 -1.27 -7.46 12.83
CA TYR A 35 -2.28 -7.63 13.86
C TYR A 35 -1.81 -7.02 15.16
N GLU A 36 -2.61 -6.12 15.71
CA GLU A 36 -2.35 -5.47 16.98
C GLU A 36 -3.48 -5.66 17.98
N ARG A 37 -3.13 -5.55 19.27
CA ARG A 37 -4.07 -5.73 20.36
C ARG A 37 -4.82 -4.42 20.63
N LEU A 38 -6.10 -4.53 20.95
CA LEU A 38 -6.85 -3.39 21.49
C LEU A 38 -6.18 -2.83 22.76
N GLY A 39 -6.00 -1.52 22.79
CA GLY A 39 -5.36 -0.76 23.85
C GLY A 39 -3.83 -0.74 23.82
N SER A 40 -3.16 -1.40 22.86
CA SER A 40 -1.70 -1.29 22.72
C SER A 40 -1.29 -0.04 21.94
N ASP A 41 -0.02 0.32 22.06
CA ASP A 41 0.62 1.35 21.26
C ASP A 41 1.44 0.68 20.16
N VAL A 42 1.37 1.19 18.92
CA VAL A 42 2.13 0.68 17.78
C VAL A 42 2.82 1.83 17.05
N THR A 43 4.02 1.54 16.55
CA THR A 43 4.75 2.44 15.66
C THR A 43 4.93 1.77 14.31
N LEU A 44 4.37 2.38 13.27
CA LEU A 44 4.44 1.89 11.90
C LEU A 44 5.58 2.61 11.16
N PRO A 45 6.64 1.90 10.75
CA PRO A 45 7.72 2.49 9.97
C PRO A 45 7.32 2.70 8.51
N CYS A 46 7.83 3.76 7.88
CA CYS A 46 7.66 3.98 6.44
C CYS A 46 8.68 3.16 5.63
N GLY A 47 8.61 1.83 5.72
CA GLY A 47 9.57 0.92 5.08
C GLY A 47 10.99 1.17 5.57
N THR A 48 11.94 1.34 4.64
CA THR A 48 13.35 1.64 4.94
C THR A 48 13.67 3.13 4.88
N ALA A 49 12.67 4.01 4.97
CA ALA A 49 12.90 5.45 4.98
C ALA A 49 13.69 5.86 6.23
N ASN A 50 14.62 6.80 6.06
CA ASN A 50 15.30 7.42 7.19
C ASN A 50 14.28 8.13 8.10
N TRP A 51 14.63 8.27 9.37
CA TRP A 51 13.81 8.94 10.38
C TRP A 51 13.40 10.37 9.97
N ASP A 52 14.31 11.11 9.34
CA ASP A 52 14.15 12.51 8.91
C ASP A 52 13.56 12.66 7.51
N ALA A 53 13.21 11.56 6.85
CA ALA A 53 12.65 11.59 5.51
C ALA A 53 11.26 12.27 5.51
N ALA A 54 11.07 13.20 4.58
CA ALA A 54 9.78 13.83 4.37
C ALA A 54 8.79 12.84 3.71
N VAL A 55 7.77 12.45 4.46
CA VAL A 55 6.75 11.48 4.02
C VAL A 55 5.35 12.00 4.26
N THR A 56 4.40 11.40 3.54
CA THR A 56 2.97 11.59 3.78
C THR A 56 2.34 10.25 4.13
N TRP A 57 1.51 10.24 5.16
CA TRP A 57 0.77 9.06 5.59
C TRP A 57 -0.72 9.22 5.30
N LEU A 58 -1.31 8.17 4.74
CA LEU A 58 -2.74 8.08 4.49
C LEU A 58 -3.32 6.84 5.18
N VAL A 59 -4.50 6.98 5.77
CA VAL A 59 -5.32 5.88 6.28
C VAL A 59 -6.57 5.75 5.42
N ASN A 60 -6.78 4.58 4.82
CA ASN A 60 -7.89 4.33 3.89
C ASN A 60 -8.02 5.42 2.80
N GLY A 61 -6.89 5.98 2.35
CA GLY A 61 -6.85 7.04 1.34
C GLY A 61 -7.13 8.45 1.86
N THR A 62 -7.21 8.66 3.17
CA THR A 62 -7.37 9.98 3.80
C THR A 62 -6.09 10.39 4.51
N ASP A 63 -5.68 11.66 4.38
CA ASP A 63 -4.48 12.17 5.04
C ASP A 63 -4.60 12.09 6.57
N LEU A 64 -3.51 11.68 7.22
CA LEU A 64 -3.38 11.66 8.67
C LEU A 64 -2.85 13.00 9.20
N ALA A 65 -3.28 13.38 10.39
CA ALA A 65 -2.80 14.58 11.06
C ALA A 65 -1.32 14.40 11.52
N SER A 66 -0.56 15.49 11.44
CA SER A 66 0.90 15.47 11.66
C SER A 66 1.30 15.23 13.12
N ASP A 67 0.37 15.35 14.07
CA ASP A 67 0.56 15.11 15.50
C ASP A 67 0.76 13.63 15.84
N MET A 68 0.25 12.73 14.99
CA MET A 68 0.49 11.29 15.10
C MET A 68 1.83 10.85 14.51
N LEU A 69 2.56 11.76 13.86
CA LEU A 69 3.84 11.46 13.22
C LEU A 69 5.01 11.79 14.14
N ASN A 70 6.01 10.91 14.13
CA ASN A 70 7.29 11.12 14.75
C ASN A 70 8.37 10.89 13.69
N GLY A 71 8.82 11.96 13.06
CA GLY A 71 9.65 11.88 11.85
C GLY A 71 8.87 11.20 10.70
N SER A 72 9.47 10.17 10.12
CA SER A 72 8.84 9.35 9.06
C SER A 72 7.94 8.22 9.57
N GLN A 73 7.85 8.04 10.90
CA GLN A 73 7.09 6.97 11.52
C GLN A 73 5.71 7.46 11.98
N LEU A 74 4.72 6.58 11.89
CA LEU A 74 3.37 6.84 12.40
C LEU A 74 3.22 6.17 13.77
N ILE A 75 2.85 6.94 14.79
CA ILE A 75 2.62 6.46 16.16
C ILE A 75 1.11 6.45 16.43
N LEU A 76 0.57 5.26 16.68
CA LEU A 76 -0.81 5.08 17.13
C LEU A 76 -0.78 4.64 18.59
N ARG A 77 -1.46 5.38 19.46
CA ARG A 77 -1.52 5.09 20.90
C ARG A 77 -2.92 4.66 21.30
N GLY A 78 -3.01 3.70 22.23
CA GLY A 78 -4.29 3.21 22.73
C GLY A 78 -5.19 2.70 21.61
N LEU A 79 -4.70 1.72 20.83
CA LEU A 79 -5.42 1.24 19.66
C LEU A 79 -6.86 0.83 19.98
N GLU A 80 -7.75 1.13 19.03
CA GLU A 80 -9.18 0.84 19.10
C GLU A 80 -9.59 0.09 17.84
N LEU A 81 -10.76 -0.56 17.85
CA LEU A 81 -11.27 -1.30 16.68
C LEU A 81 -11.31 -0.43 15.41
N GLY A 82 -11.63 0.87 15.57
CA GLY A 82 -11.68 1.85 14.48
C GLY A 82 -10.33 2.20 13.84
N HIS A 83 -9.21 1.84 14.48
CA HIS A 83 -7.87 1.98 13.91
C HIS A 83 -7.55 0.86 12.90
N SER A 84 -8.46 -0.09 12.66
CA SER A 84 -8.27 -1.09 11.61
C SER A 84 -8.40 -0.45 10.22
N GLY A 85 -7.44 -0.69 9.33
CA GLY A 85 -7.47 -0.11 7.99
C GLY A 85 -6.16 -0.23 7.24
N LEU A 86 -6.15 0.28 6.01
CA LEU A 86 -4.95 0.34 5.18
C LEU A 86 -4.19 1.63 5.45
N TYR A 87 -2.98 1.50 5.97
CA TYR A 87 -2.05 2.59 6.18
C TYR A 87 -1.01 2.58 5.06
N ALA A 88 -0.87 3.70 4.37
CA ALA A 88 0.06 3.84 3.26
C ALA A 88 0.95 5.06 3.46
N CYS A 89 2.24 4.86 3.25
CA CYS A 89 3.26 5.90 3.32
C CYS A 89 3.79 6.23 1.93
N PHE A 90 3.88 7.53 1.64
CA PHE A 90 4.33 8.06 0.37
C PHE A 90 5.51 8.99 0.56
N HIS A 91 6.35 9.07 -0.47
CA HIS A 91 7.31 10.16 -0.57
C HIS A 91 6.55 11.48 -0.73
N ARG A 92 6.91 12.51 0.07
CA ARG A 92 6.16 13.78 0.08
C ARG A 92 6.10 14.45 -1.30
N ASP A 93 7.23 14.54 -2.00
CA ASP A 93 7.30 15.27 -3.28
C ASP A 93 6.85 14.43 -4.49
N SER A 94 7.29 13.18 -4.60
CA SER A 94 7.00 12.35 -5.78
C SER A 94 5.70 11.56 -5.68
N TRP A 95 5.06 11.54 -4.50
CA TRP A 95 3.87 10.73 -4.22
C TRP A 95 4.04 9.24 -4.55
N HIS A 96 5.28 8.76 -4.59
CA HIS A 96 5.57 7.36 -4.83
C HIS A 96 5.28 6.58 -3.55
N LEU A 97 4.49 5.51 -3.67
CA LEU A 97 4.22 4.60 -2.56
C LEU A 97 5.54 3.99 -2.08
N ARG A 98 5.83 4.13 -0.78
CA ARG A 98 7.03 3.56 -0.15
C ARG A 98 6.70 2.28 0.60
N HIS A 99 5.61 2.29 1.36
CA HIS A 99 5.21 1.16 2.18
C HIS A 99 3.71 1.20 2.42
N GLN A 100 3.09 0.02 2.52
CA GLN A 100 1.69 -0.09 2.91
C GLN A 100 1.46 -1.31 3.81
N VAL A 101 0.64 -1.11 4.83
CA VAL A 101 0.30 -2.12 5.83
C VAL A 101 -1.21 -2.08 6.12
N PHE A 102 -1.86 -3.23 6.09
CA PHE A 102 -3.21 -3.40 6.57
C PHE A 102 -3.16 -3.74 8.06
N LEU A 103 -3.54 -2.78 8.91
CA LEU A 103 -3.59 -2.95 10.34
C LEU A 103 -4.94 -3.55 10.74
N HIS A 104 -4.91 -4.66 11.47
CA HIS A 104 -6.06 -5.25 12.11
C HIS A 104 -5.91 -5.12 13.63
N VAL A 105 -6.84 -4.40 14.25
CA VAL A 105 -6.90 -4.28 15.71
C VAL A 105 -7.98 -5.21 16.24
N GLY A 106 -7.64 -6.00 17.25
CA GLY A 106 -8.60 -6.91 17.88
C GLY A 106 -8.29 -7.18 19.34
N CYS A 107 -9.30 -7.70 20.04
CA CYS A 107 -9.08 -8.32 21.34
C CYS A 107 -8.52 -9.72 21.11
N LYS A 108 -7.41 -10.07 21.76
CA LYS A 108 -7.13 -11.49 21.99
C LYS A 108 -8.23 -11.98 22.91
N CYS A 109 -9.06 -12.93 22.48
CA CYS A 109 -10.08 -13.51 23.33
C CYS A 109 -9.41 -14.01 24.62
N CYS A 110 -9.72 -13.38 25.76
CA CYS A 110 -9.40 -13.91 27.07
C CYS A 110 -10.64 -14.68 27.52
N SER A 111 -10.48 -16.00 27.69
CA SER A 111 -11.50 -16.87 28.30
C SER A 111 -11.62 -16.61 29.79
#